data_AF-A0A3A0A9L1-F1
#
_entry.id   AF-A0A3A0A9L1-F1
#
_cell.length_a   1.000
_cell.length_b   1.000
_cell.length_c   1.000
_cell.angle_alpha   90.00
_cell.angle_beta   90.00
_cell.angle_gamma   90.00
#
_symmetry.space_group_name_H-M   'P 1'
#
loop_
_entity.id
_entity.type
_entity.pdbx_description
1 polymer ?
#
loop_
_entity_poly.entity_id
_entity_poly.type
_entity_poly.pdbx_seq_one_letter_code
_entity_poly.pdbx_strand_id
1 'polypeptide(L)'
;MPTPFPGMDPYLEHPVLWPNVHNSLITALRDALSPLLRPRYFVAVQERSYLDDPATLGFVTIPDASVIGLYRPAPIEAREATATVAEPMTIQLPPSPRVRETYLEVQEIGAPAVAANNSEEETARVVTLIEILSPGNKRLNEGRVQYLNKRRQIIDSMTNLVEIDLLRAGMRMTEIEKAVYYYSILVSPALTRPRALFYAFTVRDPIPSFRLPLQEDDEEPLVDLNTILHELYDRAGYDLRINYRAEATPPLEGDSAVWADELLRSAGIR
;
A
#
# COMPACT_ATOMS: atom_id res chain seq x y z
N MET A 1 18.84 -2.48 -15.36
CA MET A 1 18.31 -1.91 -16.62
C MET A 1 17.25 -0.91 -16.21
N PRO A 2 17.17 0.31 -16.77
CA PRO A 2 16.08 1.22 -16.40
C PRO A 2 14.73 0.63 -16.79
N THR A 3 13.69 0.99 -16.04
CA THR A 3 12.32 0.61 -16.41
C THR A 3 11.99 1.11 -17.82
N PRO A 4 11.35 0.29 -18.67
CA PRO A 4 10.93 0.71 -20.01
C PRO A 4 9.71 1.64 -19.96
N PHE A 5 8.99 1.70 -18.84
CA PHE A 5 7.78 2.49 -18.69
C PHE A 5 8.09 3.93 -18.25
N PRO A 6 7.39 4.94 -18.79
CA PRO A 6 7.63 6.34 -18.44
C PRO A 6 7.25 6.66 -16.98
N GLY A 7 6.29 5.92 -16.44
CA GLY A 7 5.70 6.12 -15.12
C GLY A 7 5.85 4.89 -14.23
N MET A 8 4.71 4.47 -13.68
CA MET A 8 4.58 3.21 -12.98
C MET A 8 4.79 2.04 -13.95
N ASP A 9 5.66 1.11 -13.60
CA ASP A 9 5.82 -0.15 -14.32
C ASP A 9 4.74 -1.15 -13.87
N PRO A 10 3.80 -1.55 -14.76
CA PRO A 10 2.70 -2.45 -14.41
C PRO A 10 3.14 -3.86 -13.97
N TYR A 11 4.39 -4.27 -14.23
CA TYR A 11 4.92 -5.55 -13.77
C TYR A 11 5.33 -5.53 -12.29
N LEU A 12 5.59 -4.35 -11.71
CA LEU A 12 5.88 -4.20 -10.28
C LEU A 12 4.68 -4.55 -9.40
N GLU A 13 3.46 -4.46 -9.94
CA GLU A 13 2.20 -4.77 -9.25
C GLU A 13 1.99 -6.26 -8.98
N HIS A 14 2.87 -7.13 -9.51
CA HIS A 14 2.75 -8.56 -9.32
C HIS A 14 2.67 -8.90 -7.82
N PRO A 15 1.69 -9.70 -7.34
CA PRO A 15 1.43 -9.90 -5.91
C PRO A 15 2.62 -10.37 -5.07
N VAL A 16 3.55 -11.13 -5.68
CA VAL A 16 4.78 -11.59 -5.02
C VAL A 16 5.85 -10.49 -4.93
N LEU A 17 5.83 -9.52 -5.86
CA LEU A 17 6.84 -8.46 -5.95
C LEU A 17 6.40 -7.20 -5.19
N TRP A 18 5.11 -6.85 -5.29
CA TRP A 18 4.55 -5.63 -4.74
C TRP A 18 4.86 -5.40 -3.25
N PRO A 19 4.79 -6.38 -2.33
CA PRO A 19 5.12 -6.14 -0.92
C PRO A 19 6.54 -5.62 -0.71
N ASN A 20 7.50 -6.06 -1.55
CA ASN A 20 8.86 -5.54 -1.50
C ASN A 20 8.95 -4.13 -2.11
N VAL A 21 8.31 -3.91 -3.26
CA VAL A 21 8.25 -2.59 -3.94
C VAL A 21 7.65 -1.54 -3.01
N HIS A 22 6.52 -1.85 -2.39
CA HIS A 22 5.77 -0.97 -1.48
C HIS A 22 6.62 -0.53 -0.28
N ASN A 23 7.20 -1.47 0.47
CA ASN A 23 8.04 -1.15 1.63
C ASN A 23 9.33 -0.40 1.24
N SER A 24 9.92 -0.75 0.09
CA SER A 24 11.13 -0.08 -0.40
C SER A 24 10.82 1.34 -0.88
N LEU A 25 9.64 1.56 -1.48
CA LEU A 25 9.19 2.88 -1.91
C LEU A 25 8.89 3.81 -0.73
N ILE A 26 8.30 3.29 0.34
CA ILE A 26 8.11 4.03 1.60
C ILE A 26 9.45 4.49 2.16
N THR A 27 10.43 3.60 2.18
CA THR A 27 11.79 3.92 2.65
C THR A 27 12.45 4.97 1.74
N ALA A 28 12.35 4.79 0.42
CA ALA A 28 12.88 5.73 -0.57
C ALA A 28 12.27 7.12 -0.45
N LEU A 29 10.95 7.21 -0.24
CA LEU A 29 10.25 8.47 0.00
C LEU A 29 10.72 9.13 1.30
N ARG A 30 10.84 8.38 2.40
CA ARG A 30 11.41 8.91 3.65
C ARG A 30 12.79 9.51 3.40
N ASP A 31 13.66 8.79 2.73
CA ASP A 31 15.05 9.20 2.52
C ASP A 31 15.15 10.42 1.58
N ALA A 32 14.25 10.55 0.60
CA ALA A 32 14.15 11.72 -0.28
C ALA A 32 13.56 12.95 0.43
N LEU A 33 12.56 12.76 1.30
CA LEU A 33 11.87 13.85 2.00
C LEU A 33 12.64 14.37 3.21
N SER A 34 13.35 13.49 3.93
CA SER A 34 14.00 13.86 5.20
C SER A 34 14.97 15.05 5.07
N PRO A 35 15.84 15.14 4.04
CA PRO A 35 16.71 16.30 3.87
C PRO A 35 15.94 17.61 3.60
N LEU A 36 14.82 17.53 2.87
CA LEU A 36 14.00 18.69 2.47
C LEU A 36 13.20 19.28 3.62
N LEU A 37 12.91 18.46 4.63
CA LEU A 37 12.02 18.80 5.74
C LEU A 37 12.77 19.20 7.03
N ARG A 38 14.10 19.14 7.01
CA ARG A 38 14.93 19.59 8.13
C ARG A 38 14.95 21.12 8.24
N PRO A 39 15.10 21.66 9.46
CA PRO A 39 15.21 20.94 10.73
C PRO A 39 13.85 20.67 11.42
N ARG A 40 12.75 21.17 10.86
CA ARG A 40 11.48 21.29 11.58
C ARG A 40 10.66 20.01 11.65
N TYR A 41 10.77 19.14 10.64
CA TYR A 41 9.99 17.92 10.59
C TYR A 41 10.86 16.66 10.54
N PHE A 42 10.32 15.59 11.13
CA PHE A 42 10.84 14.25 11.07
C PHE A 42 9.89 13.38 10.25
N VAL A 43 10.42 12.55 9.35
CA VAL A 43 9.62 11.61 8.56
C VAL A 43 9.70 10.23 9.21
N ALA A 44 8.66 9.84 9.94
CA ALA A 44 8.56 8.56 10.62
C ALA A 44 7.95 7.50 9.69
N VAL A 45 8.51 6.29 9.72
CA VAL A 45 7.86 5.09 9.14
C VAL A 45 7.09 4.41 10.26
N GLN A 46 5.78 4.30 10.07
CA GLN A 46 4.88 3.64 11.01
C GLN A 46 4.41 2.31 10.45
N GLU A 47 4.04 1.38 11.33
CA GLU A 47 3.51 0.06 10.98
C GLU A 47 2.18 -0.15 11.71
N ARG A 48 1.20 -0.71 10.99
CA ARG A 48 -0.02 -1.26 11.59
C ARG A 48 -0.14 -2.75 11.30
N SER A 49 -0.75 -3.48 12.21
CA SER A 49 -1.06 -4.90 12.00
C SER A 49 -2.54 -5.20 12.23
N TYR A 50 -3.11 -6.03 11.37
CA TYR A 50 -4.48 -6.52 11.51
C TYR A 50 -4.58 -8.01 11.18
N LEU A 51 -5.67 -8.63 11.62
CA LEU A 51 -6.00 -10.01 11.27
C LEU A 51 -6.81 -9.98 9.98
N ASP A 52 -6.42 -10.79 8.99
CA ASP A 52 -7.19 -10.94 7.76
C ASP A 52 -7.66 -12.39 7.64
N ASP A 53 -8.76 -12.59 6.92
CA ASP A 53 -9.33 -13.92 6.71
C ASP A 53 -8.39 -14.75 5.80
N PRO A 54 -7.95 -15.95 6.21
CA PRO A 54 -7.20 -16.85 5.34
C PRO A 54 -7.84 -17.06 3.95
N ALA A 55 -9.17 -16.98 3.84
CA ALA A 55 -9.90 -17.12 2.57
C ALA A 55 -9.74 -15.89 1.64
N THR A 56 -9.53 -14.69 2.18
CA THR A 56 -9.33 -13.44 1.41
C THR A 56 -7.85 -13.17 1.11
N LEU A 57 -6.95 -13.83 1.83
CA LEU A 57 -5.50 -13.59 1.78
C LEU A 57 -4.79 -14.08 0.51
N GLY A 58 -5.49 -14.73 -0.43
CA GLY A 58 -5.02 -15.04 -1.79
C GLY A 58 -3.49 -15.04 -1.95
N PHE A 59 -2.84 -16.09 -1.43
CA PHE A 59 -1.39 -16.35 -1.50
C PHE A 59 -0.44 -15.36 -0.78
N VAL A 60 -0.86 -14.64 0.25
CA VAL A 60 0.09 -14.05 1.22
C VAL A 60 0.31 -15.04 2.36
N THR A 61 0.93 -16.18 2.04
CA THR A 61 1.59 -16.99 3.07
C THR A 61 2.98 -16.40 3.23
N ILE A 62 3.20 -15.64 4.31
CA ILE A 62 4.56 -15.46 4.85
C ILE A 62 4.69 -16.63 5.84
N PRO A 63 5.37 -17.74 5.49
CA PRO A 63 5.61 -18.78 6.46
C PRO A 63 6.81 -18.32 7.28
N ASP A 64 6.56 -17.78 8.47
CA ASP A 64 7.47 -18.05 9.57
C ASP A 64 7.29 -19.55 9.90
N ALA A 65 8.33 -20.31 9.59
CA ALA A 65 8.37 -21.76 9.48
C ALA A 65 7.43 -22.50 10.47
N SER A 66 6.45 -23.22 9.91
CA SER A 66 5.84 -24.36 10.57
C SER A 66 5.50 -25.43 9.53
N VAL A 67 6.15 -26.59 9.66
CA VAL A 67 5.89 -27.78 8.84
C VAL A 67 4.56 -28.38 9.31
N ILE A 68 3.52 -28.28 8.50
CA ILE A 68 2.22 -28.89 8.81
C ILE A 68 2.10 -30.20 8.04
N GLY A 69 2.10 -31.32 8.78
CA GLY A 69 1.76 -32.64 8.25
C GLY A 69 0.27 -32.68 7.86
N LEU A 70 -0.02 -33.09 6.63
CA LEU A 70 -1.39 -33.20 6.12
C LEU A 70 -2.17 -34.27 6.90
N TYR A 71 -3.21 -33.85 7.61
CA TYR A 71 -4.18 -34.75 8.24
C TYR A 71 -5.13 -35.31 7.17
N ARG A 72 -5.17 -36.65 7.04
CA ARG A 72 -6.10 -37.36 6.16
C ARG A 72 -7.18 -38.00 7.04
N PRO A 73 -8.44 -37.55 7.00
CA PRO A 73 -9.49 -38.19 7.79
C PRO A 73 -9.77 -39.60 7.26
N ALA A 74 -9.82 -40.57 8.16
CA ALA A 74 -10.26 -41.94 7.86
C ALA A 74 -11.80 -41.99 7.72
N PRO A 75 -12.36 -42.92 6.93
CA PRO A 75 -13.81 -43.05 6.78
C PRO A 75 -14.42 -43.61 8.08
N ILE A 76 -15.49 -42.98 8.57
CA ILE A 76 -16.24 -43.47 9.74
C ILE A 76 -17.38 -44.36 9.24
N GLU A 77 -17.35 -45.65 9.59
CA GLU A 77 -18.51 -46.53 9.48
C GLU A 77 -19.52 -46.23 10.60
N ALA A 78 -20.80 -46.16 10.23
CA ALA A 78 -21.88 -45.82 11.14
C ALA A 78 -22.18 -46.94 12.15
N ARG A 79 -22.10 -46.62 13.44
CA ARG A 79 -22.72 -47.39 14.53
C ARG A 79 -23.63 -46.47 15.34
N GLU A 80 -24.82 -46.98 15.65
CA GLU A 80 -25.85 -46.30 16.46
C GLU A 80 -25.30 -45.92 17.85
N ALA A 81 -25.53 -44.67 18.27
CA ALA A 81 -25.01 -44.12 19.51
C ALA A 81 -26.12 -43.66 20.46
N THR A 82 -26.05 -44.16 21.69
CA THR A 82 -26.70 -43.64 22.89
C THR A 82 -26.13 -42.27 23.27
N ALA A 83 -26.96 -41.38 23.82
CA ALA A 83 -26.57 -40.01 24.15
C ALA A 83 -25.63 -39.95 25.37
N THR A 84 -24.33 -39.87 25.12
CA THR A 84 -23.31 -39.48 26.10
C THR A 84 -23.14 -37.96 26.08
N VAL A 85 -23.14 -37.32 27.25
CA VAL A 85 -22.80 -35.89 27.39
C VAL A 85 -21.35 -35.70 26.95
N ALA A 86 -21.14 -34.86 25.93
CA ALA A 86 -19.80 -34.62 25.37
C ALA A 86 -18.91 -33.87 26.38
N GLU A 87 -17.78 -34.46 26.75
CA GLU A 87 -16.77 -33.80 27.58
C GLU A 87 -15.96 -32.80 26.74
N PRO A 88 -15.64 -31.60 27.26
CA PRO A 88 -14.90 -30.59 26.52
C PRO A 88 -13.45 -31.04 26.27
N MET A 89 -13.05 -31.11 25.01
CA MET A 89 -11.68 -31.35 24.60
C MET A 89 -10.93 -30.04 24.35
N THR A 90 -9.71 -29.91 24.87
CA THR A 90 -8.82 -28.79 24.54
C THR A 90 -8.26 -28.99 23.14
N ILE A 91 -8.64 -28.10 22.22
CA ILE A 91 -8.05 -28.01 20.88
C ILE A 91 -7.15 -26.79 20.77
N GLN A 92 -6.09 -26.90 19.98
CA GLN A 92 -5.24 -25.76 19.64
C GLN A 92 -5.73 -25.17 18.31
N LEU A 93 -6.23 -23.93 18.35
CA LEU A 93 -6.61 -23.21 17.14
C LEU A 93 -5.34 -22.75 16.40
N PRO A 94 -5.31 -22.80 15.06
CA PRO A 94 -4.18 -22.26 14.30
C PRO A 94 -4.06 -20.75 14.54
N PRO A 95 -2.84 -20.19 14.55
CA PRO A 95 -2.64 -18.75 14.68
C PRO A 95 -3.28 -18.03 13.49
N SER A 96 -4.06 -16.99 13.76
CA SER A 96 -4.61 -16.13 12.70
C SER A 96 -3.49 -15.34 12.02
N PRO A 97 -3.42 -15.32 10.67
CA PRO A 97 -2.40 -14.58 9.96
C PRO A 97 -2.53 -13.08 10.24
N ARG A 98 -1.42 -12.45 10.63
CA ARG A 98 -1.32 -11.00 10.83
C ARG A 98 -0.75 -10.37 9.57
N VAL A 99 -1.46 -9.42 8.99
CA VAL A 99 -0.95 -8.58 7.89
C VAL A 99 -0.34 -7.32 8.50
N ARG A 100 0.84 -6.94 8.04
CA ARG A 100 1.55 -5.72 8.43
C ARG A 100 1.55 -4.75 7.25
N GLU A 101 1.19 -3.49 7.50
CA GLU A 101 1.22 -2.42 6.50
C GLU A 101 1.96 -1.21 7.06
N THR A 102 2.81 -0.62 6.22
CA THR A 102 3.63 0.54 6.57
C THR A 102 3.12 1.81 5.89
N TYR A 103 3.36 2.96 6.52
CA TYR A 103 3.02 4.28 6.00
C TYR A 103 3.96 5.35 6.57
N LEU A 104 3.90 6.59 6.06
CA LEU A 104 4.74 7.69 6.55
C LEU A 104 3.92 8.73 7.30
N GLU A 105 4.54 9.28 8.35
CA GLU A 105 4.08 10.46 9.06
C GLU A 105 5.15 11.53 9.04
N VAL A 106 4.79 12.73 8.62
CA VAL A 106 5.59 13.93 8.80
C VAL A 106 5.22 14.54 10.14
N GLN A 107 6.14 14.47 11.10
CA GLN A 107 5.95 14.88 12.49
C GLN A 107 6.70 16.18 12.77
N GLU A 108 6.06 17.14 13.44
CA GLU A 108 6.73 18.37 13.88
C GLU A 108 7.62 18.11 15.09
N ILE A 109 8.90 18.48 14.99
CA ILE A 109 9.87 18.32 16.07
C ILE A 109 9.72 19.48 17.06
N GLY A 110 9.63 19.15 18.35
CA GLY A 110 9.56 20.15 19.43
C GLY A 110 8.17 20.75 19.67
N ALA A 111 7.15 20.34 18.91
CA ALA A 111 5.77 20.63 19.24
C ALA A 111 5.33 19.82 20.47
N PRO A 112 4.48 20.39 21.35
CA PRO A 112 3.91 19.62 22.45
C PRO A 112 3.14 18.44 21.88
N ALA A 113 3.47 17.26 22.37
CA ALA A 113 2.82 16.03 21.99
C ALA A 113 1.32 16.10 22.29
N VAL A 114 0.51 15.54 21.41
CA VAL A 114 -0.93 15.48 21.61
C VAL A 114 -1.23 14.19 22.38
N ALA A 115 -1.97 14.29 23.47
CA ALA A 115 -2.42 13.12 24.22
C ALA A 115 -3.34 12.28 23.30
N ALA A 116 -2.91 11.07 22.96
CA ALA A 116 -3.75 10.15 22.23
C ALA A 116 -4.87 9.67 23.17
N ASN A 117 -6.10 10.16 22.99
CA ASN A 117 -7.35 9.67 23.60
C ASN A 117 -7.19 8.92 24.95
N ASN A 118 -6.99 9.65 26.06
CA ASN A 118 -6.89 9.13 27.43
C ASN A 118 -5.71 8.19 27.72
N SER A 119 -4.67 8.17 26.88
CA SER A 119 -3.39 7.51 27.19
C SER A 119 -2.35 8.53 27.69
N GLU A 120 -1.46 8.08 28.57
CA GLU A 120 -0.29 8.85 29.05
C GLU A 120 0.82 8.95 27.99
N GLU A 121 0.62 8.36 26.80
CA GLU A 121 1.58 8.43 25.71
C GLU A 121 1.48 9.77 24.97
N GLU A 122 2.51 10.59 25.17
CA GLU A 122 2.78 11.77 24.37
C GLU A 122 3.13 11.34 22.93
N THR A 123 2.19 11.53 21.99
CA THR A 123 2.43 11.30 20.56
C THR A 123 2.86 12.57 19.84
N ALA A 124 3.87 12.46 18.97
CA ALA A 124 4.35 13.58 18.17
C ALA A 124 3.21 14.17 17.32
N ARG A 125 3.22 15.50 17.15
CA ARG A 125 2.22 16.17 16.31
C ARG A 125 2.42 15.81 14.84
N VAL A 126 1.53 14.99 14.30
CA VAL A 126 1.52 14.62 12.88
C VAL A 126 0.94 15.78 12.06
N VAL A 127 1.72 16.28 11.10
CA VAL A 127 1.32 17.35 10.18
C VAL A 127 0.74 16.76 8.91
N THR A 128 1.41 15.75 8.34
CA THR A 128 1.01 15.14 7.08
C THR A 128 1.17 13.63 7.12
N LEU A 129 0.10 12.93 6.79
CA LEU A 129 0.12 11.49 6.62
C LEU A 129 0.24 11.15 5.13
N ILE A 130 1.22 10.32 4.78
CA ILE A 130 1.41 9.81 3.42
C ILE A 130 1.13 8.30 3.44
N GLU A 131 0.08 7.88 2.75
CA GLU A 131 -0.26 6.47 2.58
C GLU A 131 0.01 6.04 1.13
N ILE A 132 0.85 5.02 0.94
CA ILE A 132 0.94 4.30 -0.33
C ILE A 132 -0.01 3.10 -0.21
N LEU A 133 -0.98 2.99 -1.10
CA LEU A 133 -1.98 1.94 -1.00
C LEU A 133 -1.37 0.55 -1.21
N SER A 134 -1.79 -0.36 -0.36
CA SER A 134 -1.55 -1.80 -0.48
C SER A 134 -2.79 -2.49 -1.09
N PRO A 135 -2.65 -3.75 -1.58
CA PRO A 135 -3.81 -4.54 -2.00
C PRO A 135 -4.85 -4.71 -0.88
N GLY A 136 -4.41 -4.75 0.38
CA GLY A 136 -5.27 -4.80 1.55
C GLY A 136 -6.20 -3.61 1.68
N ASN A 137 -5.82 -2.43 1.18
CA ASN A 137 -6.67 -1.24 1.23
C ASN A 137 -7.75 -1.23 0.14
N LYS A 138 -7.57 -2.05 -0.92
CA LYS A 138 -8.42 -2.09 -2.11
C LYS A 138 -9.32 -3.32 -2.19
N ARG A 139 -9.13 -4.32 -1.33
CA ARG A 139 -9.96 -5.54 -1.26
C ARG A 139 -11.14 -5.35 -0.31
N LEU A 140 -12.18 -6.15 -0.46
CA LEU A 140 -13.28 -6.18 0.51
C LEU A 140 -12.89 -7.06 1.70
N ASN A 141 -12.02 -6.55 2.56
CA ASN A 141 -11.46 -7.24 3.71
C ASN A 141 -11.30 -6.31 4.92
N GLU A 142 -10.80 -6.85 6.03
CA GLU A 142 -10.54 -6.10 7.26
C GLU A 142 -9.56 -4.94 7.02
N GLY A 143 -8.53 -5.15 6.17
CA GLY A 143 -7.55 -4.12 5.80
C GLY A 143 -8.20 -2.85 5.22
N ARG A 144 -9.18 -3.00 4.33
CA ARG A 144 -9.91 -1.85 3.78
C ARG A 144 -10.79 -1.19 4.82
N VAL A 145 -11.47 -1.95 5.67
CA VAL A 145 -12.31 -1.38 6.75
C VAL A 145 -11.46 -0.50 7.66
N GLN A 146 -10.32 -1.02 8.11
CA GLN A 146 -9.38 -0.26 8.94
C GLN A 146 -8.82 0.96 8.23
N TYR A 147 -8.46 0.82 6.96
CA TYR A 147 -7.96 1.95 6.18
C TYR A 147 -9.02 3.04 6.01
N LEU A 148 -10.27 2.70 5.69
CA LEU A 148 -11.36 3.67 5.56
C LEU A 148 -11.67 4.39 6.88
N ASN A 149 -11.58 3.69 8.01
CA ASN A 149 -11.73 4.29 9.33
C ASN A 149 -10.58 5.28 9.63
N LYS A 150 -9.32 4.88 9.39
CA LYS A 150 -8.15 5.77 9.51
C LYS A 150 -8.28 6.99 8.59
N ARG A 151 -8.64 6.78 7.33
CA ARG A 151 -8.84 7.84 6.33
C ARG A 151 -9.88 8.86 6.81
N ARG A 152 -11.02 8.40 7.36
CA ARG A 152 -12.04 9.27 7.94
C ARG A 152 -11.50 10.09 9.12
N GLN A 153 -10.82 9.43 10.07
CA GLN A 153 -10.22 10.12 11.22
C GLN A 153 -9.23 11.21 10.80
N ILE A 154 -8.41 10.96 9.78
CA ILE A 154 -7.45 11.94 9.26
C ILE A 154 -8.18 13.11 8.58
N ILE A 155 -9.19 12.84 7.75
CA ILE A 155 -9.98 13.87 7.06
C ILE A 155 -10.70 14.78 8.07
N ASP A 156 -11.21 14.21 9.17
CA ASP A 156 -11.89 14.94 10.24
C ASP A 156 -10.92 15.69 11.18
N SER A 157 -9.61 15.50 11.02
CA SER A 157 -8.55 16.16 11.81
C SER A 157 -7.90 17.33 11.05
N MET A 158 -7.01 18.07 11.71
CA MET A 158 -6.14 19.08 11.07
C MET A 158 -4.88 18.50 10.41
N THR A 159 -4.78 17.17 10.30
CA THR A 159 -3.67 16.49 9.63
C THR A 159 -3.89 16.47 8.13
N ASN A 160 -2.90 16.83 7.33
CA ASN A 160 -2.96 16.71 5.87
C ASN A 160 -2.91 15.22 5.44
N LEU A 161 -3.52 14.88 4.30
CA LEU A 161 -3.49 13.52 3.75
C LEU A 161 -2.91 13.53 2.34
N VAL A 162 -1.93 12.66 2.09
CA VAL A 162 -1.48 12.26 0.76
C VAL A 162 -1.74 10.77 0.59
N GLU A 163 -2.53 10.39 -0.40
CA GLU A 163 -2.87 8.99 -0.71
C GLU A 163 -2.37 8.68 -2.12
N ILE A 164 -1.46 7.71 -2.24
CA ILE A 164 -0.79 7.31 -3.48
C ILE A 164 -1.28 5.91 -3.86
N ASP A 165 -2.02 5.81 -4.97
CA ASP A 165 -2.54 4.56 -5.52
C ASP A 165 -1.79 4.20 -6.81
N LEU A 166 -0.88 3.22 -6.70
CA LEU A 166 -0.10 2.67 -7.82
C LEU A 166 -0.56 1.25 -8.20
N LEU A 167 -1.77 0.85 -7.80
CA LEU A 167 -2.31 -0.48 -8.06
C LEU A 167 -3.52 -0.41 -8.99
N ARG A 168 -3.54 -1.19 -10.06
CA ARG A 168 -4.71 -1.33 -10.94
C ARG A 168 -5.76 -2.27 -10.35
N ALA A 169 -5.32 -3.28 -9.61
CA ALA A 169 -6.22 -4.27 -9.03
C ALA A 169 -6.98 -3.74 -7.80
N GLY A 170 -8.19 -4.27 -7.59
CA GLY A 170 -9.04 -3.96 -6.45
C GLY A 170 -9.90 -2.70 -6.64
N MET A 171 -10.67 -2.38 -5.61
CA MET A 171 -11.59 -1.23 -5.62
C MET A 171 -10.82 0.09 -5.49
N ARG A 172 -11.17 1.05 -6.33
CA ARG A 172 -10.64 2.42 -6.24
C ARG A 172 -11.06 3.08 -4.93
N MET A 173 -10.22 4.00 -4.47
CA MET A 173 -10.54 4.82 -3.28
C MET A 173 -11.43 6.01 -3.61
N THR A 174 -11.26 6.59 -4.80
CA THR A 174 -11.98 7.77 -5.25
C THR A 174 -12.56 7.52 -6.63
N GLU A 175 -13.86 7.36 -6.76
CA GLU A 175 -14.49 7.25 -8.08
C GLU A 175 -14.69 8.64 -8.67
N ILE A 176 -14.13 8.87 -9.86
CA ILE A 176 -14.36 10.08 -10.63
C ILE A 176 -15.17 9.70 -11.86
N GLU A 177 -16.35 10.30 -11.97
CA GLU A 177 -17.21 10.11 -13.12
C GLU A 177 -16.45 10.47 -14.41
N LYS A 178 -16.51 9.57 -15.41
CA LYS A 178 -16.00 9.77 -16.77
C LYS A 178 -14.47 9.86 -16.92
N ALA A 179 -13.68 9.64 -15.87
CA ALA A 179 -12.22 9.58 -15.96
C ALA A 179 -11.73 8.12 -16.02
N VAL A 180 -11.02 7.77 -17.11
CA VAL A 180 -10.29 6.50 -17.19
C VAL A 180 -8.88 6.74 -16.67
N TYR A 181 -8.55 6.16 -15.53
CA TYR A 181 -7.22 6.21 -14.95
C TYR A 181 -6.87 4.87 -14.29
N TYR A 182 -5.58 4.59 -14.18
CA TYR A 182 -5.06 3.36 -13.57
C TYR A 182 -4.45 3.62 -12.21
N TYR A 183 -3.88 4.81 -12.04
CA TYR A 183 -3.16 5.23 -10.85
C TYR A 183 -3.61 6.63 -10.46
N SER A 184 -3.45 6.96 -9.18
CA SER A 184 -3.80 8.29 -8.69
C SER A 184 -2.97 8.75 -7.52
N ILE A 185 -2.84 10.06 -7.37
CA ILE A 185 -2.35 10.71 -6.15
C ILE A 185 -3.44 11.68 -5.69
N LEU A 186 -3.89 11.53 -4.45
CA LEU A 186 -4.80 12.45 -3.78
C LEU A 186 -4.01 13.25 -2.76
N VAL A 187 -4.03 14.57 -2.87
CA VAL A 187 -3.47 15.49 -1.87
C VAL A 187 -4.62 16.28 -1.27
N SER A 188 -4.87 16.08 0.03
CA SER A 188 -5.91 16.77 0.80
C SER A 188 -5.26 17.57 1.95
N PRO A 189 -4.84 18.82 1.67
CA PRO A 189 -4.42 19.75 2.71
C PRO A 189 -5.60 20.05 3.64
N ALA A 190 -5.37 20.01 4.96
CA ALA A 190 -6.42 20.18 5.95
C ALA A 190 -7.10 21.55 5.84
N LEU A 191 -6.32 22.61 5.59
CA LEU A 191 -6.79 23.99 5.51
C LEU A 191 -7.72 24.26 4.33
N THR A 192 -7.64 23.46 3.26
CA THR A 192 -8.45 23.67 2.05
C THR A 192 -9.65 22.72 1.95
N ARG A 193 -9.89 21.88 2.97
CA ARG A 193 -11.01 20.93 2.95
C ARG A 193 -12.37 21.65 2.85
N PRO A 194 -13.34 21.08 2.11
CA PRO A 194 -13.35 19.73 1.52
C PRO A 194 -12.64 19.63 0.15
N ARG A 195 -11.96 20.67 -0.33
CA ARG A 195 -11.22 20.60 -1.60
C ARG A 195 -9.93 19.79 -1.43
N ALA A 196 -9.64 18.98 -2.44
CA ALA A 196 -8.42 18.21 -2.57
C ALA A 196 -7.90 18.30 -4.02
N LEU A 197 -6.61 18.05 -4.21
CA LEU A 197 -5.99 17.90 -5.51
C LEU A 197 -5.97 16.41 -5.85
N PHE A 198 -6.45 16.06 -7.04
CA PHE A 198 -6.47 14.68 -7.51
C PHE A 198 -5.75 14.59 -8.85
N TYR A 199 -4.65 13.84 -8.86
CA TYR A 199 -3.86 13.55 -10.03
C TYR A 199 -4.23 12.16 -10.53
N ALA A 200 -4.87 12.08 -11.69
CA ALA A 200 -5.25 10.82 -12.33
C ALA A 200 -4.32 10.56 -13.52
N PHE A 201 -3.75 9.36 -13.61
CA PHE A 201 -2.82 9.02 -14.70
C PHE A 201 -2.87 7.53 -15.06
N THR A 202 -2.26 7.19 -16.19
CA THR A 202 -2.24 5.84 -16.77
C THR A 202 -0.82 5.27 -16.81
N VAL A 203 -0.66 4.06 -17.33
CA VAL A 203 0.66 3.44 -17.57
C VAL A 203 1.51 4.18 -18.60
N ARG A 204 0.88 5.05 -19.42
CA ARG A 204 1.55 5.79 -20.50
C ARG A 204 2.15 7.10 -20.02
N ASP A 205 1.79 7.53 -18.82
CA ASP A 205 2.14 8.84 -18.29
C ASP A 205 3.29 8.69 -17.29
N PRO A 206 4.24 9.65 -17.25
CA PRO A 206 5.11 9.76 -16.09
C PRO A 206 4.27 10.02 -14.83
N ILE A 207 4.75 9.57 -13.67
CA ILE A 207 4.05 9.81 -12.40
C ILE A 207 4.10 11.32 -12.11
N PRO A 208 2.96 12.00 -11.92
CA PRO A 208 2.95 13.44 -11.70
C PRO A 208 3.61 13.81 -10.37
N SER A 209 4.45 14.85 -10.38
CA SER A 209 4.97 15.44 -9.15
C SER A 209 3.89 16.23 -8.41
N PHE A 210 3.97 16.27 -7.07
CA PHE A 210 3.02 17.01 -6.23
C PHE A 210 3.75 17.75 -5.11
N ARG A 211 3.11 18.78 -4.55
CA ARG A 211 3.61 19.49 -3.36
C ARG A 211 3.20 18.73 -2.11
N LEU A 212 4.15 18.45 -1.22
CA LEU A 212 3.83 17.82 0.06
C LEU A 212 3.27 18.88 1.01
N PRO A 213 1.97 18.83 1.38
CA PRO A 213 1.40 19.83 2.26
C PRO A 213 2.07 19.78 3.64
N LEU A 214 2.28 20.94 4.25
CA LEU A 214 2.86 21.11 5.58
C LEU A 214 1.97 22.05 6.42
N GLN A 215 2.55 22.83 7.33
CA GLN A 215 1.82 23.90 8.01
C GLN A 215 1.73 25.15 7.11
N GLU A 216 0.78 26.05 7.42
CA GLU A 216 0.40 27.19 6.56
C GLU A 216 1.56 28.08 6.10
N ASP A 217 2.56 28.27 6.97
CA ASP A 217 3.70 29.16 6.72
C ASP A 217 4.96 28.44 6.20
N ASP A 218 4.86 27.14 5.93
CA ASP A 218 6.01 26.31 5.58
C ASP A 218 6.09 26.08 4.07
N GLU A 219 7.32 26.11 3.52
CA GLU A 219 7.53 25.81 2.11
C GLU A 219 7.24 24.34 1.83
N GLU A 220 6.20 24.07 1.03
CA GLU A 220 5.85 22.73 0.60
C GLU A 220 6.86 22.19 -0.44
N PRO A 221 7.65 21.15 -0.12
CA PRO A 221 8.62 20.61 -1.07
C PRO A 221 7.92 19.91 -2.23
N LEU A 222 8.51 20.00 -3.42
CA LEU A 222 8.07 19.24 -4.58
C LEU A 222 8.53 17.78 -4.46
N VAL A 223 7.58 16.85 -4.50
CA VAL A 223 7.83 15.41 -4.47
C VAL A 223 7.83 14.86 -5.89
N ASP A 224 9.01 14.48 -6.37
CA ASP A 224 9.16 13.80 -7.65
C ASP A 224 9.10 12.27 -7.48
N LEU A 225 7.87 11.77 -7.34
CA LEU A 225 7.64 10.34 -7.14
C LEU A 225 8.08 9.49 -8.34
N ASN A 226 8.10 10.05 -9.55
CA ASN A 226 8.55 9.35 -10.75
C ASN A 226 10.03 8.98 -10.65
N THR A 227 10.86 10.00 -10.40
CA THR A 227 12.30 9.80 -10.22
C THR A 227 12.60 8.87 -9.06
N ILE A 228 11.92 9.05 -7.91
CA ILE A 228 12.12 8.18 -6.72
C ILE A 228 11.83 6.71 -7.03
N LEU A 229 10.75 6.43 -7.76
CA LEU A 229 10.39 5.06 -8.14
C LEU A 229 11.36 4.48 -9.16
N HIS A 230 11.80 5.26 -10.16
CA HIS A 230 12.72 4.79 -11.20
C HIS A 230 14.11 4.51 -10.63
N GLU A 231 14.64 5.40 -9.79
CA GLU A 231 15.87 5.15 -9.04
C GLU A 231 15.71 3.93 -8.10
N LEU A 232 14.52 3.75 -7.52
CA LEU A 232 14.22 2.53 -6.74
C LEU A 232 14.28 1.27 -7.59
N TYR A 233 13.69 1.30 -8.77
CA TYR A 233 13.72 0.20 -9.71
C TYR A 233 15.16 -0.24 -9.99
N ASP A 234 16.02 0.73 -10.31
CA ASP A 234 17.42 0.48 -10.65
C ASP A 234 18.22 -0.02 -9.44
N ARG A 235 18.15 0.66 -8.29
CA ARG A 235 18.93 0.28 -7.10
C ARG A 235 18.52 -1.09 -6.54
N ALA A 236 17.26 -1.47 -6.68
CA ALA A 236 16.74 -2.75 -6.20
C ALA A 236 16.91 -3.89 -7.21
N GLY A 237 17.26 -3.57 -8.47
CA GLY A 237 17.46 -4.56 -9.53
C GLY A 237 16.18 -5.31 -9.89
N TYR A 238 15.04 -4.61 -9.97
CA TYR A 238 13.76 -5.27 -10.27
C TYR A 238 13.71 -5.89 -11.67
N ASP A 239 14.54 -5.42 -12.60
CA ASP A 239 14.75 -6.04 -13.91
C ASP A 239 15.15 -7.52 -13.83
N LEU A 240 15.82 -7.93 -12.73
CA LEU A 240 16.20 -9.34 -12.51
C LEU A 240 15.04 -10.22 -12.05
N ARG A 241 13.96 -9.62 -11.54
CA ARG A 241 12.77 -10.34 -11.03
C ARG A 241 11.59 -10.29 -12.00
N ILE A 242 11.57 -9.31 -12.89
CA ILE A 242 10.48 -9.10 -13.85
C ILE A 242 10.72 -9.93 -15.12
N ASN A 243 9.68 -10.62 -15.58
CA ASN A 243 9.67 -11.28 -16.88
C ASN A 243 8.77 -10.51 -17.86
N TYR A 244 9.34 -9.59 -18.61
CA TYR A 244 8.63 -8.79 -19.63
C TYR A 244 8.09 -9.59 -20.83
N ARG A 245 8.43 -10.88 -20.95
CA ARG A 245 7.85 -11.77 -21.97
C ARG A 245 6.48 -12.32 -21.58
N ALA A 246 6.19 -12.36 -20.28
CA ALA A 246 4.87 -12.72 -19.75
C ALA A 246 3.96 -11.49 -19.73
N GLU A 247 2.65 -11.69 -19.51
CA GLU A 247 1.75 -10.56 -19.24
C GLU A 247 1.98 -10.00 -17.84
N ALA A 248 1.79 -8.68 -17.68
CA ALA A 248 1.76 -8.05 -16.36
C ALA A 248 0.63 -8.65 -15.50
N THR A 249 0.73 -8.55 -14.17
CA THR A 249 -0.32 -9.00 -13.25
C THR A 249 -0.76 -7.80 -12.39
N PRO A 250 -2.01 -7.31 -12.55
CA PRO A 250 -3.03 -7.76 -13.50
C PRO A 250 -2.64 -7.46 -14.96
N PRO A 251 -3.22 -8.18 -15.95
CA PRO A 251 -2.96 -7.92 -17.36
C PRO A 251 -3.39 -6.49 -17.72
N LEU A 252 -2.69 -5.88 -18.68
CA LEU A 252 -3.19 -4.67 -19.34
C LEU A 252 -4.27 -5.08 -20.34
N GLU A 253 -5.23 -4.20 -20.57
CA GLU A 253 -6.35 -4.45 -21.48
C GLU A 253 -6.44 -3.38 -22.57
N GLY A 254 -7.08 -3.73 -23.69
CA GLY A 254 -7.35 -2.82 -24.81
C GLY A 254 -6.10 -2.13 -25.35
N ASP A 255 -6.22 -0.84 -25.66
CA ASP A 255 -5.14 -0.03 -26.25
C ASP A 255 -3.88 0.01 -25.37
N SER A 256 -4.04 -0.07 -24.05
CA SER A 256 -2.91 -0.07 -23.11
C SER A 256 -2.05 -1.32 -23.25
N ALA A 257 -2.67 -2.48 -23.53
CA ALA A 257 -1.95 -3.73 -23.77
C ALA A 257 -1.13 -3.69 -25.07
N VAL A 258 -1.74 -3.19 -26.15
CA VAL A 258 -1.09 -3.04 -27.46
C VAL A 258 0.12 -2.10 -27.35
N TRP A 259 -0.09 -0.94 -26.73
CA TRP A 259 0.99 0.04 -26.52
C TRP A 259 2.14 -0.53 -25.68
N ALA A 260 1.85 -1.26 -24.61
CA ALA A 260 2.89 -1.85 -23.78
C ALA A 260 3.67 -2.95 -24.52
N ASP A 261 3.01 -3.76 -25.37
CA ASP A 261 3.70 -4.76 -26.20
C ASP A 261 4.67 -4.09 -27.18
N GLU A 262 4.24 -3.03 -27.87
CA GLU A 262 5.09 -2.25 -28.78
C GLU A 262 6.28 -1.62 -28.06
N LEU A 263 6.04 -1.03 -26.88
CA LEU A 263 7.08 -0.44 -26.05
C LEU A 263 8.16 -1.48 -25.68
N LEU A 264 7.74 -2.64 -25.16
CA LEU A 264 8.65 -3.70 -24.73
C LEU A 264 9.42 -4.33 -25.91
N ARG A 265 8.80 -4.48 -27.09
CA ARG A 265 9.47 -4.92 -28.32
C ARG A 265 10.49 -3.90 -28.80
N SER A 266 10.16 -2.62 -28.78
CA SER A 266 11.07 -1.54 -29.18
C SER A 266 12.31 -1.47 -28.27
N ALA A 267 12.14 -1.81 -27.00
CA ALA A 267 13.22 -1.95 -26.01
C ALA A 267 14.00 -3.28 -26.10
N GLY A 268 13.60 -4.21 -26.98
CA GLY A 268 14.30 -5.49 -27.21
C GLY A 268 14.15 -6.52 -26.07
N ILE A 269 13.18 -6.33 -25.18
CA ILE A 269 12.94 -7.17 -23.99
C ILE A 269 11.72 -8.09 -24.15
N ARG A 270 11.03 -8.01 -25.29
CA ARG A 270 9.92 -8.88 -25.67
C ARG A 270 9.98 -9.32 -27.13
#